data_AF-A0ABC8J7L7-F1
#
_entry.id   AF-A0ABC8J7L7-F1
#
_cell.length_a   1.000
_cell.length_b   1.000
_cell.length_c   1.000
_cell.angle_alpha   90.00
_cell.angle_beta   90.00
_cell.angle_gamma   90.00
#
_symmetry.space_group_name_H-M   'P 1'
#
loop_
_entity.id
_entity.type
_entity.pdbx_description
1 polymer ?
#
loop_
_entity_poly.entity_id
_entity_poly.type
_entity_poly.pdbx_seq_one_letter_code
_entity_poly.pdbx_strand_id
1 'polypeptide(L)'
;MEATRKVDHESFDFTKLPPSKWGDHFLTVTVTDSDLDALAKEIEVLKPKVMDMTILYSQDDDEATIKRKILVIHFLVSLGLAYHFENEIEHIVKVAFEKITDLIADENDLYMISIMFRVFRTYGHNMSSAKCFIKVKNHQLKYQSILLSPKSNREV
;
A
#
# COMPACT_ATOMS: atom_id res chain seq x y z
N MET A 1 -64.79 36.38 -3.81
CA MET A 1 -64.76 35.15 -4.61
C MET A 1 -63.31 34.68 -4.65
N GLU A 2 -62.97 33.77 -3.75
CA GLU A 2 -61.63 33.22 -3.58
C GLU A 2 -61.45 32.08 -4.60
N ALA A 3 -60.50 32.21 -5.53
CA ALA A 3 -60.12 31.10 -6.39
C ALA A 3 -59.01 30.29 -5.70
N THR A 4 -59.39 29.21 -5.01
CA THR A 4 -58.45 28.26 -4.43
C THR A 4 -57.80 27.45 -5.55
N ARG A 5 -56.52 27.71 -5.82
CA ARG A 5 -55.69 26.81 -6.64
C ARG A 5 -55.49 25.51 -5.87
N LYS A 6 -56.08 24.42 -6.36
CA LYS A 6 -55.70 23.06 -5.96
C LYS A 6 -54.31 22.79 -6.53
N VAL A 7 -53.31 22.76 -5.65
CA VAL A 7 -52.00 22.20 -5.97
C VAL A 7 -52.11 20.72 -5.64
N ASP A 8 -52.15 19.88 -6.68
CA ASP A 8 -52.12 18.44 -6.53
C ASP A 8 -50.76 18.07 -5.94
N HIS A 9 -50.73 17.88 -4.62
CA HIS A 9 -49.57 17.32 -3.93
C HIS A 9 -49.46 15.85 -4.34
N GLU A 10 -48.77 15.58 -5.43
CA GLU A 10 -48.17 14.25 -5.65
C GLU A 10 -47.38 13.90 -4.39
N SER A 11 -47.86 12.87 -3.69
CA SER A 11 -47.26 12.33 -2.49
C SER A 11 -45.94 11.68 -2.87
N PHE A 12 -44.86 12.47 -2.91
CA PHE A 12 -43.51 11.94 -3.02
C PHE A 12 -43.23 11.08 -1.79
N ASP A 13 -43.21 9.76 -1.97
CA ASP A 13 -42.81 8.79 -0.95
C ASP A 13 -41.29 8.87 -0.74
N PHE A 14 -40.87 9.83 0.09
CA PHE A 14 -39.47 9.92 0.52
C PHE A 14 -39.23 8.88 1.62
N THR A 15 -38.49 7.83 1.29
CA THR A 15 -37.99 6.87 2.26
C THR A 15 -37.12 7.60 3.31
N LYS A 16 -37.48 7.45 4.59
CA LYS A 16 -36.72 8.05 5.70
C LYS A 16 -35.41 7.28 5.90
N LEU A 17 -34.29 7.94 5.60
CA LEU A 17 -32.96 7.41 5.93
C LEU A 17 -32.72 7.47 7.44
N PRO A 18 -31.96 6.51 8.00
CA PRO A 18 -31.60 6.54 9.41
C PRO A 18 -30.68 7.75 9.71
N PRO A 19 -30.77 8.34 10.91
CA PRO A 19 -29.95 9.50 11.27
C PRO A 19 -28.46 9.15 11.32
N SER A 20 -27.61 10.14 11.06
CA SER A 20 -26.16 10.01 11.18
C SER A 20 -25.77 9.57 12.59
N LYS A 21 -24.84 8.61 12.69
CA LYS A 21 -24.25 8.18 13.97
C LYS A 21 -23.33 9.25 14.58
N TRP A 22 -22.88 10.19 13.77
CA TRP A 22 -21.91 11.21 14.17
C TRP A 22 -22.58 12.53 14.54
N GLY A 23 -23.80 12.79 14.06
CA GLY A 23 -24.52 14.05 14.31
C GLY A 23 -23.62 15.26 14.11
N ASP A 24 -23.52 16.07 15.16
CA ASP A 24 -22.74 17.31 15.16
C ASP A 24 -21.33 17.16 15.78
N HIS A 25 -20.90 15.93 16.07
CA HIS A 25 -19.68 15.65 16.84
C HIS A 25 -18.39 16.22 16.22
N PHE A 26 -18.35 16.36 14.89
CA PHE A 26 -17.19 16.91 14.17
C PHE A 26 -17.38 18.37 13.72
N LEU A 27 -18.46 19.04 14.12
CA LEU A 27 -18.67 20.45 13.76
C LEU A 27 -17.76 21.39 14.54
N THR A 28 -17.23 20.95 15.69
CA THR A 28 -16.27 21.70 16.49
C THR A 28 -15.09 20.80 16.85
N VAL A 29 -13.87 21.35 16.70
CA VAL A 29 -12.62 20.69 17.06
C VAL A 29 -11.90 21.60 18.06
N THR A 30 -11.60 21.09 19.25
CA THR A 30 -11.02 21.88 20.35
C THR A 30 -9.49 21.88 20.35
N VAL A 31 -8.86 21.70 19.20
CA VAL A 31 -7.40 21.71 19.08
C VAL A 31 -6.94 23.17 19.00
N THR A 32 -5.97 23.54 19.83
CA THR A 32 -5.42 24.91 19.79
C THR A 32 -4.29 25.02 18.77
N ASP A 33 -4.13 26.19 18.17
CA ASP A 33 -3.03 26.47 17.23
C ASP A 33 -1.66 26.22 17.90
N SER A 34 -1.54 26.50 19.21
CA SER A 34 -0.32 26.21 19.96
C SER A 34 0.02 24.73 20.07
N ASP A 35 -0.99 23.85 20.18
CA ASP A 35 -0.79 22.40 20.22
C ASP A 35 -0.31 21.89 18.86
N LEU A 36 -0.89 22.40 17.77
CA LEU A 36 -0.47 22.07 16.41
C LEU A 36 0.94 22.56 16.11
N ASP A 37 1.28 23.79 16.53
CA ASP A 37 2.62 24.34 16.36
C ASP A 37 3.69 23.56 17.13
N ALA A 38 3.37 23.08 18.33
CA ALA A 38 4.26 22.23 19.11
C ALA A 38 4.51 20.89 18.40
N LEU A 39 3.45 20.24 17.89
CA LEU A 39 3.56 19.00 17.12
C LEU A 39 4.34 19.20 15.82
N ALA A 40 4.08 20.29 15.09
CA ALA A 40 4.78 20.61 13.86
C ALA A 40 6.29 20.77 14.10
N LYS A 41 6.68 21.49 15.16
CA LYS A 41 8.10 21.62 15.55
C LYS A 41 8.73 20.28 15.89
N GLU A 42 8.02 19.40 16.60
CA GLU A 42 8.52 18.07 16.92
C GLU A 42 8.72 17.22 15.66
N ILE A 43 7.79 17.26 14.72
CA ILE A 43 7.89 16.59 13.42
C ILE A 43 9.11 17.09 12.65
N GLU A 44 9.32 18.40 12.56
CA GLU A 44 10.48 18.99 11.87
C GLU A 44 11.82 18.57 12.51
N VAL A 45 11.87 18.35 13.82
CA VAL A 45 13.06 17.83 14.50
C VAL A 45 13.26 16.33 14.27
N LEU A 46 12.17 15.56 14.18
CA LEU A 46 12.22 14.11 14.04
C LEU A 46 12.48 13.66 12.61
N LYS A 47 11.96 14.41 11.63
CA LYS A 47 12.13 14.14 10.19
C LYS A 47 13.60 13.91 9.79
N PRO A 48 14.57 14.80 10.09
CA PRO A 48 15.97 14.57 9.74
C PRO A 48 16.59 13.39 10.50
N LYS A 49 16.15 13.09 11.74
CA LYS A 49 16.64 11.92 12.47
C LYS A 49 16.18 10.62 11.81
N VAL A 50 14.93 10.58 11.34
CA VAL A 50 14.44 9.45 10.55
C VAL A 50 15.20 9.36 9.24
N MET A 51 15.45 10.49 8.56
CA MET A 51 16.29 10.53 7.35
C MET A 51 17.67 9.93 7.59
N ASP A 52 18.40 10.41 8.60
CA ASP A 52 19.76 9.97 8.92
C ASP A 52 19.81 8.49 9.32
N MET A 53 18.75 7.98 9.96
CA MET A 53 18.63 6.57 10.32
C MET A 53 18.17 5.69 9.15
N THR A 54 17.54 6.27 8.12
CA THR A 54 17.02 5.51 6.99
C THR A 54 18.09 5.28 5.93
N ILE A 55 18.15 4.05 5.44
CA ILE A 55 19.03 3.65 4.34
C ILE A 55 18.67 4.30 2.99
N LEU A 56 17.65 5.17 2.94
CA LEU A 56 17.17 5.87 1.76
C LEU A 56 18.28 6.75 1.14
N TYR A 57 19.14 7.36 1.96
CA TYR A 57 20.24 8.22 1.48
C TYR A 57 21.56 7.48 1.21
N SER A 58 21.60 6.16 1.44
CA SER A 58 22.79 5.39 1.09
C SER A 58 23.01 5.46 -0.42
N GLN A 59 24.26 5.74 -0.84
CA GLN A 59 24.68 5.67 -2.24
C GLN A 59 24.96 4.25 -2.71
N ASP A 60 24.91 3.27 -1.80
CA ASP A 60 25.10 1.87 -2.14
C ASP A 60 23.87 1.35 -2.90
N ASP A 61 24.12 0.83 -4.09
CA ASP A 61 23.12 0.26 -4.98
C ASP A 61 23.38 -1.23 -5.24
N ASP A 62 23.97 -1.90 -4.26
CA ASP A 62 24.00 -3.36 -4.23
C ASP A 62 22.60 -3.94 -3.99
N GLU A 63 22.41 -5.19 -4.37
CA GLU A 63 21.11 -5.86 -4.35
C GLU A 63 20.47 -5.88 -2.95
N ALA A 64 21.26 -6.14 -1.91
CA ALA A 64 20.76 -6.24 -0.54
C ALA A 64 20.33 -4.87 -0.01
N THR A 65 21.08 -3.81 -0.34
CA THR A 65 20.73 -2.44 0.01
C THR A 65 19.46 -1.98 -0.71
N ILE A 66 19.31 -2.26 -2.01
CA ILE A 66 18.10 -1.94 -2.75
C ILE A 66 16.88 -2.65 -2.15
N LYS A 67 16.99 -3.93 -1.82
CA LYS A 67 15.93 -4.69 -1.15
C LYS A 67 15.51 -4.06 0.19
N ARG A 68 16.48 -3.63 1.00
CA ARG A 68 16.19 -2.90 2.26
C ARG A 68 15.53 -1.55 2.03
N LYS A 69 15.98 -0.78 1.03
CA LYS A 69 15.35 0.50 0.64
C LYS A 69 13.88 0.29 0.29
N ILE A 70 13.54 -0.75 -0.48
CA ILE A 70 12.14 -1.10 -0.82
C ILE A 70 11.32 -1.45 0.44
N LEU A 71 11.89 -2.16 1.42
CA LEU A 71 11.23 -2.46 2.69
C LEU A 71 10.93 -1.19 3.50
N VAL A 72 11.87 -0.24 3.54
CA VAL A 72 11.67 1.05 4.20
C VAL A 72 10.56 1.83 3.50
N ILE A 73 10.51 1.84 2.17
CA ILE A 73 9.43 2.46 1.40
C ILE A 73 8.08 1.84 1.79
N HIS A 74 7.99 0.51 1.81
CA HIS A 74 6.77 -0.20 2.22
C HIS A 74 6.32 0.17 3.64
N PHE A 75 7.28 0.32 4.57
CA PHE A 75 7.01 0.75 5.93
C PHE A 75 6.49 2.20 5.99
N LEU A 76 7.15 3.13 5.29
CA LEU A 76 6.74 4.54 5.23
C LEU A 76 5.33 4.71 4.63
N VAL A 77 5.02 3.98 3.56
CA VAL A 77 3.68 3.97 2.96
C VAL A 77 2.65 3.45 3.96
N SER A 78 2.98 2.39 4.71
CA SER A 78 2.06 1.80 5.69
C SER A 78 1.83 2.70 6.91
N LEU A 79 2.80 3.55 7.25
CA LEU A 79 2.67 4.57 8.29
C LEU A 79 2.00 5.86 7.81
N GLY A 80 1.76 6.03 6.51
CA GLY A 80 1.27 7.29 5.95
C GLY A 80 2.30 8.43 5.97
N LEU A 81 3.59 8.10 6.06
CA LEU A 81 4.70 9.07 6.11
C LEU A 81 5.45 9.20 4.78
N ALA A 82 5.09 8.40 3.77
CA ALA A 82 5.76 8.42 2.46
C ALA A 82 5.75 9.79 1.77
N TYR A 83 4.75 10.63 2.02
CA TYR A 83 4.63 11.97 1.43
C TYR A 83 5.78 12.92 1.83
N HIS A 84 6.51 12.62 2.91
CA HIS A 84 7.67 13.40 3.31
C HIS A 84 8.93 13.14 2.48
N PHE A 85 8.94 12.06 1.68
CA PHE A 85 10.12 11.51 1.00
C PHE A 85 9.83 11.19 -0.48
N GLU A 86 8.88 11.89 -1.12
CA GLU A 86 8.39 11.52 -2.46
C GLU A 86 9.52 11.45 -3.50
N ASN A 87 10.45 12.41 -3.48
CA ASN A 87 11.57 12.48 -4.42
C ASN A 87 12.56 11.32 -4.23
N GLU A 88 12.91 11.02 -2.98
CA GLU A 88 13.80 9.91 -2.63
C GLU A 88 13.19 8.58 -3.02
N ILE A 89 11.89 8.40 -2.74
CA ILE A 89 11.16 7.18 -3.10
C ILE A 89 11.11 7.02 -4.61
N GLU A 90 10.76 8.07 -5.36
CA GLU A 90 10.72 8.02 -6.83
C GLU A 90 12.07 7.60 -7.41
N HIS A 91 13.15 8.22 -6.94
CA HIS A 91 14.50 7.87 -7.38
C HIS A 91 14.86 6.41 -7.10
N ILE A 92 14.64 5.95 -5.86
CA ILE A 92 14.96 4.58 -5.45
C ILE A 92 14.13 3.56 -6.23
N VAL A 93 12.83 3.79 -6.39
CA VAL A 93 11.96 2.88 -7.13
C VAL A 93 12.41 2.79 -8.59
N LYS A 94 12.80 3.90 -9.20
CA LYS A 94 13.34 3.91 -10.57
C LYS A 94 14.62 3.06 -10.68
N VAL A 95 15.61 3.31 -9.83
CA VAL A 95 16.89 2.56 -9.81
C VAL A 95 16.65 1.06 -9.55
N ALA A 96 15.76 0.75 -8.61
CA ALA A 96 15.42 -0.64 -8.31
C ALA A 96 14.71 -1.33 -9.47
N PHE A 97 13.85 -0.62 -10.21
CA PHE A 97 13.13 -1.20 -11.34
C PHE A 97 14.06 -1.53 -12.51
N GLU A 98 15.11 -0.74 -12.73
CA GLU A 98 16.13 -1.03 -13.74
C GLU A 98 16.85 -2.37 -13.45
N LYS A 99 17.03 -2.70 -12.17
CA LYS A 99 17.68 -3.94 -11.70
C LYS A 99 16.70 -5.05 -11.30
N ILE A 100 15.43 -4.94 -11.69
CA ILE A 100 14.37 -5.82 -11.20
C ILE A 100 14.58 -7.29 -11.53
N THR A 101 15.16 -7.59 -12.69
CA THR A 101 15.41 -8.97 -13.13
C THR A 101 16.38 -9.67 -12.19
N ASP A 102 17.44 -8.98 -11.77
CA ASP A 102 18.46 -9.52 -10.87
C ASP A 102 17.88 -9.64 -9.45
N LEU A 103 17.16 -8.61 -8.99
CA LEU A 103 16.51 -8.60 -7.67
C LEU A 103 15.54 -9.78 -7.45
N ILE A 104 14.87 -10.26 -8.49
CA ILE A 104 13.88 -11.34 -8.41
C ILE A 104 14.42 -12.72 -8.83
N ALA A 105 15.56 -12.78 -9.53
CA ALA A 105 16.07 -14.04 -10.10
C ALA A 105 16.29 -15.10 -9.00
N ASP A 106 17.03 -14.71 -7.97
CA ASP A 106 17.41 -15.58 -6.85
C ASP A 106 16.51 -15.39 -5.62
N GLU A 107 15.53 -14.48 -5.68
CA GLU A 107 14.59 -14.30 -4.59
C GLU A 107 13.56 -15.43 -4.57
N ASN A 108 13.48 -16.10 -3.41
CA ASN A 108 12.50 -17.15 -3.14
C ASN A 108 11.54 -16.76 -2.01
N ASP A 109 11.82 -15.67 -1.30
CA ASP A 109 10.91 -15.16 -0.29
C ASP A 109 9.71 -14.48 -0.96
N LEU A 110 8.56 -15.15 -0.84
CA LEU A 110 7.29 -14.65 -1.34
C LEU A 110 6.90 -13.31 -0.70
N TYR A 111 7.27 -13.10 0.57
CA TYR A 111 7.00 -11.84 1.26
C TYR A 111 7.75 -10.69 0.58
N MET A 112 9.05 -10.85 0.34
CA MET A 112 9.84 -9.85 -0.39
C MET A 112 9.35 -9.60 -1.81
N ILE A 113 9.04 -10.65 -2.57
CA ILE A 113 8.49 -10.51 -3.93
C ILE A 113 7.16 -9.75 -3.90
N SER A 114 6.30 -10.03 -2.93
CA SER A 114 5.00 -9.36 -2.79
C SER A 114 5.15 -7.88 -2.45
N ILE A 115 6.10 -7.54 -1.57
CA ILE A 115 6.40 -6.15 -1.23
C ILE A 115 6.94 -5.40 -2.44
N MET A 116 7.93 -5.96 -3.14
CA MET A 116 8.48 -5.38 -4.36
C MET A 116 7.36 -5.12 -5.37
N PHE A 117 6.54 -6.14 -5.64
CA PHE A 117 5.39 -6.02 -6.55
C PHE A 117 4.43 -4.90 -6.15
N ARG A 118 4.08 -4.80 -4.87
CA ARG A 118 3.19 -3.76 -4.35
C ARG A 118 3.82 -2.38 -4.54
N VAL A 119 5.06 -2.18 -4.09
CA VAL A 119 5.76 -0.89 -4.20
C VAL A 119 5.88 -0.44 -5.66
N PHE A 120 6.39 -1.29 -6.55
CA PHE A 120 6.54 -0.92 -7.96
C PHE A 120 5.20 -0.54 -8.61
N ARG A 121 4.14 -1.29 -8.35
CA ARG A 121 2.81 -1.00 -8.91
C ARG A 121 2.19 0.26 -8.31
N THR A 122 2.40 0.55 -7.03
CA THR A 122 1.95 1.78 -6.39
C THR A 122 2.59 3.01 -7.02
N TYR A 123 3.88 2.93 -7.36
CA TYR A 123 4.63 4.03 -7.98
C TYR A 123 4.64 3.98 -9.52
N GLY A 124 3.68 3.27 -10.14
CA GLY A 124 3.46 3.34 -11.60
C GLY A 124 4.37 2.46 -12.47
N HIS A 125 5.24 1.65 -11.88
CA HIS A 125 6.11 0.74 -12.62
C HIS A 125 5.39 -0.57 -12.98
N ASN A 126 5.48 -0.96 -14.26
CA ASN A 126 4.78 -2.12 -14.79
C ASN A 126 5.56 -3.43 -14.52
N MET A 127 5.52 -3.90 -13.28
CA MET A 127 6.04 -5.21 -12.90
C MET A 127 5.06 -6.33 -13.28
N SER A 128 5.51 -7.30 -14.08
CA SER A 128 4.68 -8.41 -14.57
C SER A 128 4.39 -9.44 -13.47
N SER A 129 3.12 -9.53 -13.03
CA SER A 129 2.66 -10.50 -12.02
C SER A 129 2.99 -11.95 -12.39
N ALA A 130 2.84 -12.32 -13.67
CA ALA A 130 3.12 -13.67 -14.15
C ALA A 130 4.58 -14.07 -13.98
N LYS A 131 5.53 -13.13 -14.08
CA LYS A 131 6.97 -13.41 -13.92
C LYS A 131 7.34 -13.50 -12.44
N CYS A 132 6.79 -12.61 -11.60
CA CYS A 132 7.12 -12.54 -10.18
C CYS A 132 6.62 -13.76 -9.40
N PHE A 133 5.42 -14.23 -9.72
CA PHE A 133 4.77 -15.31 -8.96
C PHE A 133 4.83 -16.67 -9.68
N ILE A 134 5.67 -16.82 -10.72
CA ILE A 134 5.76 -18.07 -11.49
C ILE A 134 6.24 -19.25 -10.63
N LYS A 135 7.22 -19.02 -9.75
CA LYS A 135 7.74 -20.04 -8.84
C LYS A 135 6.62 -20.59 -7.96
N VAL A 136 5.82 -19.70 -7.34
CA VAL A 136 4.66 -20.08 -6.51
C VAL A 136 3.64 -20.90 -7.30
N LYS A 137 3.32 -20.46 -8.52
CA LYS A 137 2.39 -21.19 -9.39
C LYS A 137 2.91 -22.59 -9.75
N ASN A 138 4.20 -22.71 -10.06
CA ASN A 138 4.84 -23.99 -10.39
C ASN A 138 4.85 -24.93 -9.18
N HIS A 139 5.14 -24.43 -7.98
CA HIS A 139 5.05 -25.23 -6.76
C HIS A 139 3.63 -25.75 -6.54
N GLN A 140 2.61 -24.90 -6.66
CA GLN A 140 1.21 -25.32 -6.53
C GLN A 140 0.84 -26.42 -7.53
N LEU A 141 1.19 -26.26 -8.81
CA LEU A 141 0.97 -27.27 -9.84
C LEU A 141 1.70 -28.58 -9.55
N LYS A 142 2.94 -28.51 -9.08
CA LYS A 142 3.72 -29.69 -8.65
C LYS A 142 3.05 -30.42 -7.49
N TYR A 143 2.62 -29.71 -6.44
CA TYR A 143 1.90 -30.30 -5.31
C TYR A 143 0.59 -30.99 -5.77
N GLN A 144 -0.20 -30.34 -6.64
CA GLN A 144 -1.41 -30.93 -7.20
C GLN A 144 -1.10 -32.20 -8.00
N SER A 145 -0.05 -32.21 -8.84
CA SER A 145 0.36 -33.39 -9.61
C SER A 145 0.77 -34.58 -8.73
N ILE A 146 1.42 -34.32 -7.59
CA ILE A 146 1.83 -35.37 -6.64
C ILE A 146 0.59 -35.95 -5.94
N LEU A 147 -0.35 -35.11 -5.52
CA LEU A 147 -1.59 -35.54 -4.86
C LEU A 147 -2.52 -36.33 -5.79
N LEU A 148 -2.53 -35.99 -7.08
CA LEU A 148 -3.32 -36.67 -8.11
C LEU A 148 -2.62 -37.89 -8.71
N SER A 149 -1.35 -38.13 -8.38
CA SER A 149 -0.65 -39.33 -8.85
C SER A 149 -1.25 -40.57 -8.17
N PRO A 150 -1.61 -41.63 -8.92
CA PRO A 150 -2.12 -42.85 -8.34
C PRO A 150 -1.05 -43.41 -7.39
N LYS A 151 -1.43 -43.72 -6.15
CA LYS A 151 -0.57 -44.44 -5.22
C LYS A 151 -0.20 -45.75 -5.91
N SER A 152 1.05 -45.87 -6.36
CA SER A 152 1.60 -47.13 -6.83
C SER A 152 1.40 -48.14 -5.72
N ASN A 153 0.41 -49.03 -5.91
CA ASN A 153 0.31 -50.26 -5.15
C ASN A 153 1.61 -51.00 -5.43
N ARG A 154 2.56 -50.90 -4.50
CA ARG A 154 3.62 -51.89 -4.37
C ARG A 154 2.95 -53.16 -3.88
N GLU A 155 2.57 -54.00 -4.84
CA GLU A 155 2.21 -55.39 -4.61
C GLU A 155 3.41 -56.09 -3.93
N VAL A 156 3.08 -56.86 -2.90
CA VAL A 156 3.97 -57.78 -2.16
C VAL A 156 3.86 -59.15 -2.81
#